data_AF-A0A9E2P3W5-F1
#
_entry.id   AF-A0A9E2P3W5-F1
#
_cell.length_a   1.000
_cell.length_b   1.000
_cell.length_c   1.000
_cell.angle_alpha   90.00
_cell.angle_beta   90.00
_cell.angle_gamma   90.00
#
_symmetry.space_group_name_H-M   'P 1'
#
loop_
_entity.id
_entity.type
_entity.pdbx_description
1 polymer ?
#
loop_
_entity_poly.entity_id
_entity_poly.type
_entity_poly.pdbx_seq_one_letter_code
_entity_poly.pdbx_strand_id
1 'polypeptide(L)'
;MKYPIGIQSFDQIIEDGYVYIDKTDLVYRLATEGKIYFLSRPRRFGKSLLVSTLKNYFLGRKELFKGLKIDALEKDWKVYPVFHIDFNGSNFTKQGILENRIGSYISDWEKLYSLDSKEIATDLGNRFIRVLRAAHEQSGRRAVVLVDEYDKPVLDVLDVDKNLEEEHRNILKSFYSVFKGA
;
A
#
# COMPACT_ATOMS: atom_id res chain seq x y z
N MET A 1 -22.97 -12.61 -17.40
CA MET A 1 -21.84 -12.72 -16.44
C MET A 1 -20.75 -11.74 -16.88
N LYS A 2 -20.36 -10.77 -16.05
CA LYS A 2 -19.34 -9.77 -16.41
C LYS A 2 -17.97 -10.22 -15.89
N TYR A 3 -16.97 -10.34 -16.76
CA TYR A 3 -15.61 -10.73 -16.36
C TYR A 3 -14.71 -9.50 -16.14
N PRO A 4 -13.93 -9.43 -15.05
CA PRO A 4 -13.12 -8.25 -14.70
C PRO A 4 -11.79 -8.21 -15.48
N ILE A 5 -11.86 -8.18 -16.81
CA ILE A 5 -10.67 -8.17 -17.66
C ILE A 5 -9.95 -6.82 -17.53
N GLY A 6 -8.73 -6.83 -16.99
CA GLY A 6 -7.94 -5.61 -16.77
C GLY A 6 -8.34 -4.80 -15.55
N ILE A 7 -9.34 -5.25 -14.78
CA ILE A 7 -9.79 -4.56 -13.56
C ILE A 7 -9.06 -5.15 -12.36
N GLN A 8 -8.42 -4.28 -11.59
CA GLN A 8 -7.65 -4.65 -10.40
C GLN A 8 -8.17 -3.99 -9.11
N SER A 9 -9.23 -3.17 -9.22
CA SER A 9 -9.92 -2.60 -8.07
C SER A 9 -10.95 -3.60 -7.55
N PHE A 10 -10.84 -3.95 -6.27
CA PHE A 10 -11.81 -4.80 -5.59
C PHE A 10 -13.17 -4.11 -5.49
N ASP A 11 -13.19 -2.84 -5.08
CA ASP A 11 -14.41 -2.03 -4.98
C ASP A 11 -15.14 -1.97 -6.32
N GLN A 12 -14.44 -1.68 -7.41
CA GLN A 12 -15.03 -1.65 -8.75
C GLN A 12 -15.59 -3.00 -9.16
N ILE A 13 -14.89 -4.11 -8.87
CA ILE A 13 -15.37 -5.46 -9.18
C ILE A 13 -16.71 -5.73 -8.50
N ILE A 14 -16.85 -5.35 -7.23
CA ILE A 14 -18.08 -5.58 -6.45
C ILE A 14 -19.19 -4.62 -6.88
N GLU A 15 -18.91 -3.32 -6.96
CA GLU A 15 -19.91 -2.27 -7.25
C GLU A 15 -20.49 -2.40 -8.67
N ASP A 16 -19.66 -2.71 -9.67
CA ASP A 16 -20.09 -2.84 -11.07
C ASP A 16 -20.68 -4.24 -11.41
N GLY A 17 -20.71 -5.15 -10.43
CA GLY A 17 -21.27 -6.50 -10.56
C GLY A 17 -20.44 -7.45 -11.42
N TYR A 18 -19.10 -7.37 -11.35
CA TYR A 18 -18.20 -8.32 -11.98
C TYR A 18 -18.09 -9.62 -11.17
N VAL A 19 -17.69 -10.71 -11.84
CA VAL A 19 -17.39 -11.97 -11.18
C VAL A 19 -16.16 -11.80 -10.29
N TYR A 20 -16.32 -12.10 -9.00
CA TYR A 20 -15.23 -12.17 -8.02
C TYR A 20 -15.09 -13.59 -7.48
N ILE A 21 -13.89 -14.16 -7.58
CA ILE A 21 -13.59 -15.48 -6.99
C ILE A 21 -13.22 -15.28 -5.53
N ASP A 22 -14.15 -15.63 -4.65
CA ASP A 22 -14.03 -15.30 -3.23
C ASP A 22 -12.96 -16.11 -2.48
N LYS A 23 -11.94 -15.37 -2.05
CA LYS A 23 -10.83 -15.81 -1.20
C LYS A 23 -10.67 -14.92 0.04
N THR A 24 -11.74 -14.23 0.44
CA THR A 24 -11.68 -13.26 1.54
C THR A 24 -11.47 -13.91 2.91
N ASP A 25 -11.71 -15.22 3.05
CA ASP A 25 -11.29 -15.99 4.22
C ASP A 25 -9.77 -15.99 4.41
N LEU A 26 -9.00 -16.00 3.31
CA LEU A 26 -7.54 -15.88 3.37
C LEU A 26 -7.12 -14.46 3.76
N VAL A 27 -7.83 -13.44 3.27
CA VAL A 27 -7.58 -12.04 3.65
C VAL A 27 -7.77 -11.86 5.15
N TYR A 28 -8.83 -12.41 5.72
CA TYR A 28 -9.09 -12.38 7.16
C TYR A 28 -7.95 -13.04 7.97
N ARG A 29 -7.51 -14.23 7.56
CA ARG A 29 -6.38 -14.93 8.24
C ARG A 29 -5.07 -14.17 8.13
N LEU A 30 -4.77 -13.61 6.95
CA LEU A 30 -3.60 -12.76 6.76
C LEU A 30 -3.60 -11.56 7.71
N ALA A 31 -4.77 -10.99 7.99
CA ALA A 31 -4.88 -9.82 8.85
C ALA A 31 -4.89 -10.14 10.36
N THR A 32 -5.30 -11.35 10.76
CA THR A 32 -5.59 -11.66 12.18
C THR A 32 -4.66 -12.68 12.83
N GLU A 33 -4.06 -13.61 12.09
CA GLU A 33 -3.36 -14.76 12.69
C GLU A 33 -1.82 -14.60 12.74
N GLY A 34 -1.22 -14.10 11.67
CA GLY A 34 0.22 -14.17 11.44
C GLY A 34 0.91 -12.80 11.40
N LYS A 35 2.21 -12.81 11.69
CA LYS A 35 3.04 -11.59 11.69
C LYS A 35 3.75 -11.35 10.36
N ILE A 36 4.23 -12.41 9.73
CA ILE A 36 5.02 -12.36 8.49
C ILE A 36 4.52 -13.45 7.55
N TYR A 37 4.24 -13.07 6.31
CA TYR A 37 3.79 -13.97 5.25
C TYR A 37 4.66 -13.78 4.01
N PHE A 38 5.03 -14.89 3.38
CA PHE A 38 5.66 -14.89 2.07
C PHE A 38 4.66 -15.45 1.04
N LEU A 39 4.33 -14.66 0.03
CA LEU A 39 3.38 -15.02 -1.02
C LEU A 39 4.10 -15.11 -2.37
N SER A 40 4.57 -16.30 -2.74
CA SER A 40 5.12 -16.54 -4.07
C SER A 40 4.00 -16.66 -5.09
N ARG A 41 3.87 -15.70 -6.02
CA ARG A 41 2.89 -15.79 -7.13
C ARG A 41 3.45 -15.30 -8.46
N PRO A 42 3.12 -15.94 -9.60
CA PRO A 42 3.54 -15.49 -10.93
C PRO A 42 2.88 -14.16 -11.36
N ARG A 43 3.40 -13.56 -12.44
CA ARG A 43 2.85 -12.33 -13.05
C ARG A 43 1.38 -12.52 -13.44
N ARG A 44 0.54 -11.50 -13.23
CA ARG A 44 -0.92 -11.47 -13.49
C ARG A 44 -1.81 -12.32 -12.58
N PHE A 45 -1.32 -12.78 -11.43
CA PHE A 45 -2.12 -13.55 -10.45
C PHE A 45 -2.88 -12.67 -9.44
N GLY A 46 -3.22 -11.43 -9.80
CA GLY A 46 -4.05 -10.55 -8.97
C GLY A 46 -3.36 -10.06 -7.68
N LYS A 47 -2.09 -9.65 -7.78
CA LYS A 47 -1.34 -9.03 -6.66
C LYS A 47 -1.99 -7.69 -6.28
N SER A 48 -2.15 -6.79 -7.24
CA SER A 48 -2.82 -5.50 -7.07
C SER A 48 -4.28 -5.67 -6.62
N LEU A 49 -4.99 -6.69 -7.13
CA LEU A 49 -6.33 -7.02 -6.65
C LEU A 49 -6.33 -7.40 -5.16
N LEU A 50 -5.37 -8.22 -4.71
CA LEU A 50 -5.24 -8.56 -3.29
C LEU A 50 -4.93 -7.33 -2.43
N VAL A 51 -4.03 -6.45 -2.89
CA VAL A 51 -3.71 -5.19 -2.21
C VAL A 51 -4.94 -4.30 -2.12
N SER A 52 -5.74 -4.20 -3.20
CA SER A 52 -7.00 -3.45 -3.22
C SER A 52 -8.05 -4.07 -2.28
N THR A 53 -8.16 -5.41 -2.20
CA THR A 53 -9.04 -6.07 -1.23
C THR A 53 -8.61 -5.77 0.21
N LEU A 54 -7.31 -5.87 0.53
CA LEU A 54 -6.76 -5.52 1.84
C LEU A 54 -7.01 -4.05 2.19
N LYS A 55 -6.81 -3.14 1.23
CA LYS A 55 -7.10 -1.71 1.38
C LYS A 55 -8.56 -1.49 1.80
N ASN A 56 -9.51 -2.05 1.05
CA ASN A 56 -10.93 -1.89 1.34
C ASN A 56 -11.32 -2.53 2.68
N TYR A 57 -10.72 -3.67 3.04
CA TYR A 57 -10.93 -4.31 4.34
C TYR A 57 -10.46 -3.44 5.51
N PHE A 58 -9.23 -2.91 5.46
CA PHE A 58 -8.71 -2.07 6.54
C PHE A 58 -9.32 -0.67 6.59
N LEU A 59 -9.90 -0.17 5.48
CA LEU A 59 -10.75 1.03 5.48
C LEU A 59 -12.13 0.78 6.12
N GLY A 60 -12.45 -0.46 6.50
CA GLY A 60 -13.73 -0.82 7.13
C GLY A 60 -14.93 -0.74 6.18
N ARG A 61 -14.71 -0.86 4.85
CA ARG A 61 -15.76 -0.81 3.82
C ARG A 61 -16.58 -2.10 3.78
N LYS A 62 -17.26 -2.40 4.89
CA LYS A 62 -18.05 -3.61 5.13
C LYS A 62 -19.04 -3.91 4.02
N GLU A 63 -19.64 -2.87 3.45
CA GLU A 63 -20.63 -2.98 2.38
C GLU A 63 -20.11 -3.75 1.15
N LEU A 64 -18.82 -3.63 0.83
CA LEU A 64 -18.20 -4.31 -0.30
C LEU A 64 -18.00 -5.81 -0.07
N PHE A 65 -18.05 -6.26 1.17
CA PHE A 65 -17.78 -7.64 1.53
C PHE A 65 -19.04 -8.46 1.78
N LYS A 66 -20.22 -7.84 1.71
CA LYS A 66 -21.50 -8.51 1.97
C LYS A 66 -21.65 -9.79 1.14
N GLY A 67 -21.93 -10.89 1.83
CA GLY A 67 -22.10 -12.20 1.19
C GLY A 67 -20.80 -12.91 0.75
N LEU A 68 -19.64 -12.29 0.96
CA LEU A 68 -18.33 -12.97 0.85
C LEU A 68 -18.00 -13.66 2.18
N LYS A 69 -17.09 -14.63 2.16
CA LYS A 69 -16.71 -15.42 3.33
C LYS A 69 -16.28 -14.55 4.52
N ILE A 70 -15.56 -13.45 4.29
CA ILE A 70 -15.12 -12.56 5.37
C ILE A 70 -16.27 -11.86 6.11
N ASP A 71 -17.44 -11.66 5.48
CA ASP A 71 -18.61 -11.06 6.14
C ASP A 71 -19.10 -11.91 7.33
N ALA A 72 -18.98 -13.23 7.21
CA ALA A 72 -19.29 -14.15 8.29
C ALA A 72 -18.21 -14.21 9.38
N LEU A 73 -16.96 -13.88 9.04
CA LEU A 73 -15.79 -13.99 9.93
C LEU A 73 -15.52 -12.70 10.71
N GLU A 74 -15.51 -11.55 10.04
CA GLU A 74 -15.20 -10.25 10.63
C GLU A 74 -16.40 -9.64 11.36
N LYS A 75 -16.21 -9.30 12.63
CA LYS A 75 -17.26 -8.75 13.50
C LYS A 75 -17.02 -7.29 13.90
N ASP A 76 -15.77 -6.88 14.03
CA ASP A 76 -15.40 -5.59 14.56
C ASP A 76 -15.37 -4.50 13.48
N TRP A 77 -14.99 -4.85 12.24
CA TRP A 77 -14.87 -3.91 11.11
C TRP A 77 -14.15 -2.61 11.47
N LYS A 78 -13.01 -2.74 12.18
CA LYS A 78 -12.20 -1.60 12.60
C LYS A 78 -11.69 -0.82 11.39
N VAL A 79 -11.83 0.49 11.44
CA VAL A 79 -11.28 1.42 10.42
C VAL A 79 -9.87 1.81 10.82
N TYR A 80 -8.90 1.55 9.96
CA TYR A 80 -7.49 1.91 10.17
C TYR A 80 -7.06 3.05 9.24
N PRO A 81 -6.07 3.87 9.64
CA PRO A 81 -5.33 4.69 8.69
C PRO A 81 -4.64 3.80 7.66
N VAL A 82 -4.95 3.98 6.36
CA VAL A 82 -4.35 3.19 5.27
C VAL A 82 -3.54 4.09 4.35
N PHE A 83 -2.26 3.76 4.19
CA PHE A 83 -1.32 4.42 3.32
C PHE A 83 -0.98 3.49 2.16
N HIS A 84 -1.31 3.87 0.93
CA HIS A 84 -1.08 3.04 -0.25
C HIS A 84 -0.06 3.71 -1.19
N ILE A 85 1.05 3.02 -1.44
CA ILE A 85 2.12 3.42 -2.35
C ILE A 85 2.10 2.49 -3.55
N ASP A 86 2.05 3.05 -4.74
CA ASP A 86 2.09 2.30 -6.00
C ASP A 86 3.19 2.87 -6.90
N PHE A 87 4.18 2.05 -7.21
CA PHE A 87 5.29 2.42 -8.08
C PHE A 87 5.00 2.22 -9.57
N ASN A 88 3.82 1.77 -9.97
CA ASN A 88 3.43 1.72 -11.37
C ASN A 88 3.46 3.09 -12.06
N GLY A 89 3.63 3.07 -13.38
CA GLY A 89 3.51 4.24 -14.26
C GLY A 89 4.65 5.26 -14.20
N SER A 90 5.60 5.11 -13.28
CA SER A 90 6.81 5.93 -13.22
C SER A 90 7.94 5.31 -14.03
N ASN A 91 8.77 6.15 -14.65
CA ASN A 91 9.99 5.74 -15.31
C ASN A 91 11.18 5.96 -14.36
N PHE A 92 11.57 4.93 -13.63
CA PHE A 92 12.65 5.03 -12.66
C PHE A 92 14.05 5.03 -13.30
N THR A 93 14.18 4.89 -14.63
CA THR A 93 15.48 5.06 -15.31
C THR A 93 16.01 6.50 -15.29
N LYS A 94 15.26 7.45 -14.72
CA LYS A 94 15.65 8.84 -14.56
C LYS A 94 15.91 9.14 -13.08
N GLN A 95 17.06 9.76 -12.81
CA GLN A 95 17.46 10.19 -11.48
C GLN A 95 16.39 11.08 -10.81
N GLY A 96 16.21 10.92 -9.50
CA GLY A 96 15.27 11.71 -8.70
C GLY A 96 13.79 11.33 -8.85
N ILE A 97 13.40 10.47 -9.79
CA ILE A 97 11.99 10.08 -9.95
C ILE A 97 11.48 9.29 -8.74
N LEU A 98 12.32 8.43 -8.16
CA LEU A 98 11.95 7.63 -6.99
C LEU A 98 11.68 8.52 -5.77
N GLU A 99 12.59 9.43 -5.44
CA GLU A 99 12.43 10.35 -4.31
C GLU A 99 11.25 11.28 -4.51
N ASN A 100 11.06 11.80 -5.73
CA ASN A 100 9.92 12.65 -6.05
C ASN A 100 8.60 11.87 -5.91
N ARG A 101 8.56 10.61 -6.34
CA ARG A 101 7.38 9.75 -6.20
C ARG A 101 7.04 9.52 -4.74
N ILE A 102 8.00 9.09 -3.92
CA ILE A 102 7.79 8.88 -2.47
C ILE A 102 7.42 10.20 -1.79
N GLY A 103 8.13 11.28 -2.11
CA GLY A 103 7.89 12.62 -1.59
C GLY A 103 6.50 13.16 -1.93
N SER A 104 5.95 12.83 -3.10
CA SER A 104 4.58 13.22 -3.49
C SER A 104 3.53 12.56 -2.59
N TYR A 105 3.64 11.25 -2.35
CA TYR A 105 2.75 10.54 -1.43
C TYR A 105 2.78 11.14 -0.03
N ILE A 106 3.99 11.36 0.50
CA ILE A 106 4.17 11.93 1.83
C ILE A 106 3.57 13.34 1.90
N SER A 107 3.78 14.17 0.88
CA SER A 107 3.25 15.54 0.86
C SER A 107 1.72 15.56 0.84
N ASP A 108 1.09 14.62 0.15
CA ASP A 108 -0.38 14.51 0.16
C ASP A 108 -0.92 14.03 1.50
N TRP A 109 -0.20 13.15 2.19
CA TRP A 109 -0.57 12.74 3.54
C TRP A 109 -0.28 13.81 4.59
N GLU A 110 0.80 14.56 4.46
CA GLU A 110 1.06 15.74 5.31
C GLU A 110 -0.10 16.73 5.23
N LYS A 111 -0.62 17.01 4.02
CA LYS A 111 -1.83 17.82 3.85
C LYS A 111 -3.06 17.18 4.50
N LEU A 112 -3.27 15.88 4.30
CA LEU A 112 -4.41 15.14 4.86
C LEU A 112 -4.45 15.23 6.40
N TYR A 113 -3.29 15.19 7.05
CA TYR A 113 -3.17 15.26 8.50
C TYR A 113 -2.80 16.65 9.03
N SER A 114 -2.92 17.70 8.19
CA SER A 114 -2.66 19.10 8.56
C SER A 114 -1.27 19.33 9.16
N LEU A 115 -0.24 18.66 8.62
CA LEU A 115 1.14 18.81 9.05
C LEU A 115 1.85 19.92 8.27
N ASP A 116 2.46 20.86 8.99
CA ASP A 116 3.31 21.86 8.36
C ASP A 116 4.59 21.23 7.80
N SER A 117 4.70 21.29 6.47
CA SER A 117 5.84 20.82 5.69
C SER A 117 7.05 21.76 5.79
N LYS A 118 6.86 22.98 6.31
CA LYS A 118 7.88 24.04 6.32
C LYS A 118 8.79 24.05 7.54
N GLU A 119 8.42 23.39 8.64
CA GLU A 119 9.14 23.57 9.92
C GLU A 119 10.38 22.69 10.12
N ILE A 120 10.59 21.60 9.36
CA ILE A 120 11.75 20.74 9.61
C ILE A 120 12.27 20.12 8.30
N ALA A 121 13.48 20.52 7.89
CA ALA A 121 14.25 19.84 6.84
C ALA A 121 14.59 18.42 7.30
N THR A 122 13.68 17.49 7.02
CA THR A 122 13.78 16.08 7.37
C THR A 122 13.79 15.26 6.10
N ASP A 123 14.54 14.17 6.10
CA ASP A 123 14.50 13.18 5.03
C ASP A 123 13.11 12.55 4.90
N LEU A 124 12.86 11.87 3.77
CA LEU A 124 11.57 11.23 3.46
C LEU A 124 11.08 10.29 4.57
N GLY A 125 11.99 9.57 5.23
CA GLY A 125 11.64 8.66 6.30
C GLY A 125 11.05 9.39 7.50
N ASN A 126 11.74 10.40 8.00
CA ASN A 126 11.28 11.20 9.14
C ASN A 126 9.96 11.94 8.86
N ARG A 127 9.79 12.45 7.62
CA ARG A 127 8.50 13.02 7.20
C ARG A 127 7.37 11.99 7.27
N PHE A 128 7.62 10.77 6.80
CA PHE A 128 6.60 9.72 6.89
C PHE A 128 6.31 9.28 8.33
N ILE A 129 7.30 9.24 9.23
CA ILE A 129 7.08 8.98 10.67
C ILE A 129 6.11 10.00 11.26
N ARG A 130 6.27 11.30 10.94
CA ARG A 130 5.34 12.34 11.42
C ARG A 130 3.91 12.08 10.96
N VAL A 131 3.73 11.69 9.69
CA VAL A 131 2.43 11.31 9.14
C VAL A 131 1.84 10.13 9.92
N LEU A 132 2.63 9.08 10.17
CA LEU A 132 2.18 7.90 10.92
C LEU A 132 1.78 8.24 12.36
N ARG A 133 2.54 9.10 13.04
CA ARG A 133 2.23 9.58 14.40
C ARG A 133 0.93 10.38 14.43
N ALA A 134 0.76 11.35 13.53
CA ALA A 134 -0.45 12.14 13.44
C ALA A 134 -1.69 11.26 13.15
N ALA A 135 -1.54 10.29 12.25
CA ALA A 135 -2.59 9.32 11.97
C ALA A 135 -2.94 8.45 13.18
N HIS A 136 -1.94 8.06 13.98
CA HIS A 136 -2.15 7.31 15.21
C HIS A 136 -2.87 8.16 16.27
N GLU A 137 -2.42 9.40 16.48
CA GLU A 137 -3.00 10.35 17.44
C GLU A 137 -4.48 10.64 17.13
N GLN A 138 -4.82 10.79 15.85
CA GLN A 138 -6.21 11.06 15.44
C GLN A 138 -7.10 9.82 15.48
N SER A 139 -6.60 8.64 15.10
CA SER A 139 -7.42 7.43 14.95
C SER A 139 -7.42 6.48 16.15
N GLY A 140 -6.45 6.65 17.07
CA GLY A 140 -6.14 5.72 18.15
C GLY A 140 -5.63 4.35 17.67
N ARG A 141 -5.31 4.20 16.37
CA ARG A 141 -4.97 2.91 15.75
C ARG A 141 -3.63 2.95 15.06
N ARG A 142 -3.02 1.77 14.94
CA ARG A 142 -1.81 1.59 14.14
C ARG A 142 -2.14 1.80 12.66
N ALA A 143 -1.19 2.28 11.89
CA ALA A 143 -1.35 2.45 10.45
C ALA A 143 -1.16 1.13 9.69
N VAL A 144 -1.82 1.03 8.54
CA VAL A 144 -1.61 -0.02 7.54
C VAL A 144 -0.90 0.61 6.36
N VAL A 145 0.30 0.12 6.04
CA VAL A 145 1.07 0.56 4.86
C VAL A 145 1.05 -0.53 3.81
N LEU A 146 0.48 -0.22 2.66
CA LEU A 146 0.36 -1.10 1.51
C LEU A 146 1.29 -0.58 0.41
N VAL A 147 2.18 -1.44 -0.09
CA VAL A 147 3.13 -1.10 -1.16
C VAL A 147 2.93 -2.07 -2.32
N ASP A 148 2.48 -1.55 -3.46
CA ASP A 148 2.38 -2.31 -4.71
C ASP A 148 3.57 -2.01 -5.63
N GLU A 149 3.98 -3.01 -6.41
CA GLU A 149 5.17 -2.96 -7.29
C GLU A 149 6.45 -2.45 -6.57
N TYR A 150 6.65 -2.86 -5.32
CA TYR A 150 7.77 -2.42 -4.46
C TYR A 150 9.17 -2.63 -5.07
N ASP A 151 9.30 -3.58 -5.98
CA ASP A 151 10.54 -3.98 -6.66
C ASP A 151 10.78 -3.21 -7.96
N LYS A 152 9.74 -2.60 -8.55
CA LYS A 152 9.82 -1.90 -9.84
C LYS A 152 10.94 -0.84 -9.92
N PRO A 153 11.17 0.03 -8.91
CA PRO A 153 12.25 1.01 -9.00
C PRO A 153 13.63 0.37 -9.17
N VAL A 154 13.87 -0.78 -8.52
CA VAL A 154 15.15 -1.51 -8.66
C VAL A 154 15.18 -2.25 -9.98
N LEU A 155 14.08 -2.92 -10.37
CA LEU A 155 14.01 -3.71 -11.60
C LEU A 155 14.18 -2.86 -12.88
N ASP A 156 13.67 -1.62 -12.89
CA ASP A 156 13.78 -0.73 -14.06
C ASP A 156 15.24 -0.35 -14.39
N VAL A 157 16.15 -0.40 -13.42
CA VAL A 157 17.57 0.01 -13.56
C VAL A 157 18.55 -1.15 -13.39
N LEU A 158 18.07 -2.32 -12.99
CA LEU A 158 18.86 -3.53 -12.78
C LEU A 158 19.62 -3.89 -14.06
N ASP A 159 20.93 -4.07 -13.94
CA ASP A 159 21.85 -4.37 -15.05
C ASP A 159 21.89 -3.28 -16.16
N VAL A 160 21.23 -2.14 -15.98
CA VAL A 160 21.23 -1.00 -16.92
C VAL A 160 22.09 0.16 -16.39
N ASP A 161 21.90 0.55 -15.13
CA ASP A 161 22.65 1.62 -14.47
C ASP A 161 22.94 1.25 -13.01
N LYS A 162 24.18 0.84 -12.72
CA LYS A 162 24.59 0.40 -11.39
C LYS A 162 24.56 1.51 -10.34
N ASN A 163 24.86 2.76 -10.74
CA ASN A 163 24.86 3.88 -9.80
C ASN A 163 23.43 4.20 -9.38
N LEU A 164 22.52 4.25 -10.36
CA LEU A 164 21.10 4.50 -10.09
C LEU A 164 20.44 3.31 -9.36
N GLU A 165 20.87 2.08 -9.63
CA GLU A 165 20.45 0.90 -8.87
C GLU A 165 20.85 1.01 -7.38
N GLU A 166 22.10 1.37 -7.10
CA GLU A 166 22.58 1.57 -5.72
C GLU A 166 21.84 2.74 -5.03
N GLU A 167 21.63 3.84 -5.75
CA GLU A 167 20.83 4.98 -5.29
C GLU A 167 19.41 4.53 -4.89
N HIS A 168 18.69 3.82 -5.77
CA HIS A 168 17.35 3.31 -5.47
C HIS A 168 17.32 2.35 -4.29
N ARG A 169 18.28 1.43 -4.20
CA ARG A 169 18.38 0.51 -3.04
C ARG A 169 18.57 1.28 -1.74
N ASN A 170 19.40 2.32 -1.74
CA ASN A 170 19.65 3.15 -0.56
C ASN A 170 18.42 3.98 -0.16
N ILE A 171 17.73 4.59 -1.12
CA ILE A 171 16.47 5.33 -0.88
C ILE A 171 15.42 4.40 -0.28
N LEU A 172 15.15 3.24 -0.91
CA LEU A 172 14.16 2.29 -0.42
C LEU A 172 14.53 1.72 0.95
N LYS A 173 15.81 1.39 1.17
CA LYS A 173 16.29 0.91 2.47
C LYS A 173 16.09 1.95 3.56
N SER A 174 16.45 3.21 3.29
CA SER A 174 16.23 4.33 4.21
C SER A 174 14.74 4.50 4.50
N PHE A 175 13.91 4.58 3.45
CA PHE A 175 12.47 4.77 3.58
C PHE A 175 11.78 3.62 4.34
N TYR A 176 12.09 2.35 4.04
CA TYR A 176 11.48 1.21 4.73
C TYR A 176 12.03 0.97 6.14
N SER A 177 13.22 1.48 6.47
CA SER A 177 13.77 1.36 7.82
C SER A 177 12.88 2.01 8.87
N VAL A 178 12.11 3.04 8.48
CA VAL A 178 11.20 3.74 9.38
C VAL A 178 10.06 2.87 9.88
N PHE A 179 9.68 1.81 9.14
CA PHE A 179 8.62 0.90 9.58
C PHE A 179 9.01 0.10 10.83
N LYS A 180 10.31 0.05 11.18
CA LYS A 180 10.79 -0.54 12.43
C LYS A 180 10.79 0.44 13.59
N GLY A 181 10.83 1.75 13.33
CA GLY A 181 10.97 2.80 14.33
C GLY A 181 9.69 3.61 14.59
N ALA A 182 8.63 3.37 13.81
CA ALA A 182 7.33 4.03 13.90
C ALA A 182 6.30 3.23 14.72
#